data_AF-A0A537WBX6-F1
#
_entry.id   AF-A0A537WBX6-F1
#
_cell.length_a   1.000
_cell.length_b   1.000
_cell.length_c   1.000
_cell.angle_alpha   90.00
_cell.angle_beta   90.00
_cell.angle_gamma   90.00
#
_symmetry.space_group_name_H-M   'P 1'
#
loop_
_entity.id
_entity.type
_entity.pdbx_description
1 polymer ?
#
loop_
_entity_poly.entity_id
_entity_poly.type
_entity_poly.pdbx_seq_one_letter_code
_entity_poly.pdbx_strand_id
1 'polypeptide(L)'
;MKLSYLWHGLPGHPIHPPLTDATIGAYTFATAAAFAQVVGITSHAGAYGWWIALVFGAIMSAGSVLTGFLDWLTITAGTPLKRTATTHALVMATASVFFLLAIIVGHKHYTRGLVGTWPFIFTVIGFGVMTIGGWLGGAIVFVHGMRVLSLVDEPALKAAAPVVTPEEEQAEGA
;
A
#
# COMPACT_ATOMS: atom_id res chain seq x y z
N MET A 1 1.00 -8.87 -27.21
CA MET A 1 0.91 -8.39 -25.81
C MET A 1 0.30 -9.48 -24.96
N LYS A 2 0.90 -9.80 -23.80
CA LYS A 2 0.34 -10.79 -22.86
C LYS A 2 -0.86 -10.16 -22.16
N LEU A 3 -1.97 -10.90 -22.03
CA LEU A 3 -3.17 -10.40 -21.36
C LEU A 3 -2.89 -10.06 -19.88
N SER A 4 -1.93 -10.77 -19.27
CA SER A 4 -1.49 -10.57 -17.88
C SER A 4 -1.02 -9.16 -17.56
N TYR A 5 -0.56 -8.39 -18.56
CA TYR A 5 -0.12 -7.02 -18.38
C TYR A 5 -1.25 -6.08 -17.92
N LEU A 6 -2.52 -6.42 -18.18
CA LEU A 6 -3.67 -5.63 -17.74
C LEU A 6 -3.85 -5.59 -16.23
N TRP A 7 -3.38 -6.60 -15.49
CA TRP A 7 -3.57 -6.69 -14.04
C TRP A 7 -2.26 -6.82 -13.24
N HIS A 8 -1.18 -7.31 -13.85
CA HIS A 8 0.15 -7.30 -13.22
C HIS A 8 0.88 -5.97 -13.50
N GLY A 9 0.71 -5.37 -14.68
CA GLY A 9 1.58 -4.32 -15.20
C GLY A 9 2.64 -4.86 -16.14
N LEU A 10 3.49 -3.97 -16.66
CA LEU A 10 4.60 -4.32 -17.53
C LEU A 10 5.80 -4.81 -16.69
N PRO A 11 6.74 -5.55 -17.29
CA PRO A 11 8.04 -5.81 -16.67
C PRO A 11 8.67 -4.51 -16.14
N GLY A 12 9.15 -4.52 -14.89
CA GLY A 12 9.74 -3.33 -14.24
C GLY A 12 8.73 -2.23 -13.86
N HIS A 13 7.47 -2.30 -14.32
CA HIS A 13 6.40 -1.35 -14.02
C HIS A 13 5.14 -2.07 -13.48
N PRO A 14 5.24 -2.69 -12.30
CA PRO A 14 4.11 -3.35 -11.65
C PRO A 14 2.98 -2.38 -11.26
N ILE A 15 1.73 -2.83 -11.30
CA ILE A 15 0.55 -2.02 -10.90
C ILE A 15 0.44 -1.90 -9.36
N HIS A 16 0.97 -2.86 -8.61
CA HIS A 16 0.85 -2.88 -7.15
C HIS A 16 1.48 -1.66 -6.46
N PRO A 17 2.73 -1.25 -6.75
CA PRO A 17 3.37 -0.14 -6.03
C PRO A 17 2.64 1.21 -6.12
N PRO A 18 2.18 1.70 -7.29
CA PRO A 18 1.41 2.94 -7.35
C PRO A 18 0.14 2.92 -6.48
N LEU A 19 -0.54 1.77 -6.36
CA LEU A 19 -1.71 1.62 -5.49
C LEU A 19 -1.32 1.63 -4.01
N THR A 20 -0.20 0.99 -3.66
CA THR A 20 0.32 1.05 -2.29
C THR A 20 0.81 2.44 -1.92
N ASP A 21 1.40 3.21 -2.84
CA ASP A 21 1.84 4.58 -2.59
C ASP A 21 0.65 5.48 -2.26
N ALA A 22 -0.43 5.39 -3.04
CA ALA A 22 -1.67 6.10 -2.75
C ALA A 22 -2.28 5.67 -1.41
N THR A 23 -2.25 4.37 -1.10
CA THR A 23 -2.75 3.82 0.16
C THR A 23 -1.97 4.33 1.37
N ILE A 24 -0.64 4.19 1.34
CA ILE A 24 0.25 4.61 2.42
C ILE A 24 0.17 6.13 2.59
N GLY A 25 0.20 6.90 1.49
CA GLY A 25 0.05 8.35 1.53
C GLY A 25 -1.26 8.79 2.18
N ALA A 26 -2.38 8.16 1.82
CA ALA A 26 -3.69 8.45 2.38
C ALA A 26 -3.74 8.19 3.90
N TYR A 27 -3.28 7.03 4.36
CA TYR A 27 -3.27 6.70 5.79
C TYR A 27 -2.25 7.51 6.59
N THR A 28 -1.12 7.89 5.99
CA THR A 28 -0.16 8.80 6.59
C THR A 28 -0.80 10.18 6.82
N PHE A 29 -1.43 10.74 5.79
CA PHE A 29 -2.14 12.01 5.92
C PHE A 29 -3.30 11.91 6.90
N ALA A 30 -4.08 10.83 6.88
CA ALA A 30 -5.17 10.61 7.83
C ALA A 30 -4.67 10.67 9.28
N THR A 31 -3.55 9.99 9.56
CA THR A 31 -2.92 9.96 10.88
C THR A 31 -2.43 11.35 11.30
N ALA A 32 -1.79 12.08 10.38
CA ALA A 32 -1.33 13.45 10.63
C ALA A 32 -2.50 14.42 10.90
N ALA A 33 -3.57 14.36 10.11
CA ALA A 33 -4.77 15.18 10.27
C ALA A 33 -5.49 14.88 11.60
N ALA A 34 -5.56 13.61 11.98
CA ALA A 34 -6.13 13.20 13.26
C ALA A 34 -5.31 13.77 14.43
N PHE A 35 -3.98 13.61 14.37
CA PHE A 35 -3.07 14.14 15.38
C PHE A 35 -3.17 15.65 15.49
N ALA A 36 -3.10 16.37 14.37
CA ALA A 36 -3.18 17.82 14.32
C ALA A 36 -4.46 18.37 14.97
N GLN A 37 -5.59 17.67 14.82
CA GLN A 37 -6.80 18.07 15.52
C GLN A 37 -6.74 17.76 17.02
N VAL A 38 -6.30 16.56 17.40
CA VAL A 38 -6.23 16.14 18.81
C VAL A 38 -5.33 17.07 19.63
N VAL A 39 -4.24 17.57 19.04
CA VAL A 39 -3.34 18.53 19.70
C VAL A 39 -3.73 20.00 19.51
N GLY A 40 -4.87 20.29 18.86
CA GLY A 40 -5.40 21.64 18.71
C GLY A 40 -4.74 22.50 17.63
N ILE A 41 -3.94 21.92 16.72
CA ILE A 41 -3.38 22.63 15.56
C ILE A 41 -4.47 22.97 14.55
N THR A 42 -5.44 22.07 14.38
CA THR A 42 -6.59 22.26 13.48
C THR A 42 -7.92 22.14 14.23
N SER A 43 -8.95 22.79 13.73
CA SER A 43 -10.34 22.62 14.17
C SER A 43 -11.02 21.49 13.38
N HIS A 44 -12.30 21.65 13.00
CA HIS A 44 -13.08 20.65 12.27
C HIS A 44 -12.43 20.15 10.98
N ALA A 45 -11.61 20.98 10.32
CA ALA A 45 -10.90 20.61 9.10
C ALA A 45 -10.02 19.35 9.27
N GLY A 46 -9.36 19.20 10.43
CA GLY A 46 -8.56 18.01 10.71
C GLY A 46 -9.41 16.74 10.83
N ALA A 47 -10.64 16.86 11.36
CA ALA A 47 -11.59 15.74 11.46
C ALA A 47 -12.01 15.29 10.08
N TYR A 48 -12.33 16.27 9.23
CA TYR A 48 -12.81 15.99 7.89
C TYR A 48 -11.72 15.39 7.02
N GLY A 49 -10.51 15.97 7.06
CA GLY A 49 -9.34 15.45 6.38
C GLY A 49 -8.99 14.03 6.82
N TRP A 50 -8.97 13.76 8.12
CA TRP A 50 -8.70 12.43 8.67
C TRP A 50 -9.68 11.37 8.13
N TRP A 51 -10.98 11.58 8.28
CA TRP A 51 -11.95 10.54 7.95
C TRP A 51 -12.06 10.31 6.45
N ILE A 52 -12.05 11.38 5.62
CA ILE A 52 -12.07 11.26 4.16
C ILE A 52 -10.82 10.50 3.68
N ALA A 53 -9.65 10.82 4.24
CA ALA A 53 -8.41 10.15 3.88
C ALA A 53 -8.39 8.67 4.32
N LEU A 54 -8.98 8.32 5.47
CA LEU A 54 -9.15 6.91 5.85
C LEU A 54 -10.00 6.15 4.82
N VAL A 55 -11.12 6.74 4.37
CA VAL A 55 -12.02 6.11 3.38
C VAL A 55 -11.32 5.99 2.03
N PHE A 56 -10.67 7.04 1.56
CA PHE A 56 -9.89 7.00 0.32
C PHE A 56 -8.78 5.95 0.41
N GLY A 57 -8.03 5.91 1.51
CA GLY A 57 -7.03 4.88 1.79
C GLY A 57 -7.60 3.47 1.76
N ALA A 58 -8.80 3.25 2.30
CA ALA A 58 -9.47 1.94 2.26
C ALA A 58 -9.85 1.51 0.82
N ILE A 59 -10.28 2.45 -0.02
CA ILE A 59 -10.57 2.20 -1.44
C ILE A 59 -9.28 1.82 -2.17
N MET A 60 -8.20 2.58 -1.99
CA MET A 60 -6.91 2.28 -2.61
C MET A 60 -6.30 0.97 -2.09
N SER A 61 -6.54 0.65 -0.81
CA SER A 61 -6.14 -0.62 -0.19
C SER A 61 -6.79 -1.81 -0.89
N ALA A 62 -8.06 -1.71 -1.30
CA ALA A 62 -8.74 -2.78 -2.02
C ALA A 62 -8.03 -3.11 -3.35
N GLY A 63 -7.62 -2.08 -4.09
CA GLY A 63 -6.81 -2.26 -5.31
C GLY A 63 -5.43 -2.85 -5.02
N SER A 64 -4.77 -2.37 -3.96
CA SER A 64 -3.46 -2.89 -3.52
C SER A 64 -3.55 -4.37 -3.13
N VAL A 65 -4.57 -4.75 -2.36
CA VAL A 65 -4.81 -6.15 -1.95
C VAL A 65 -5.07 -7.02 -3.17
N LEU A 66 -5.90 -6.57 -4.11
CA LEU A 66 -6.20 -7.35 -5.31
C LEU A 66 -4.94 -7.62 -6.15
N THR A 67 -4.19 -6.57 -6.48
CA THR A 67 -2.98 -6.69 -7.29
C THR A 67 -1.88 -7.48 -6.57
N GLY A 68 -1.69 -7.24 -5.27
CA GLY A 68 -0.71 -7.97 -4.45
C GLY A 68 -1.09 -9.44 -4.26
N PHE A 69 -2.39 -9.76 -4.21
CA PHE A 69 -2.85 -11.15 -4.16
C PHE A 69 -2.60 -11.88 -5.48
N LEU A 70 -2.83 -11.23 -6.62
CA LEU A 70 -2.53 -11.80 -7.93
C LEU A 70 -1.02 -12.06 -8.08
N ASP A 71 -0.18 -11.11 -7.68
CA ASP A 71 1.28 -11.29 -7.63
C ASP A 71 1.65 -12.44 -6.69
N TRP A 72 1.04 -12.51 -5.50
CA TRP A 72 1.30 -13.57 -4.52
C TRP A 72 0.98 -14.97 -5.06
N LEU A 73 -0.06 -15.14 -5.89
CA LEU A 73 -0.42 -16.44 -6.49
C LEU A 73 0.69 -16.99 -7.40
N THR A 74 1.52 -16.14 -7.98
CA THR A 74 2.62 -16.56 -8.86
C THR A 74 3.85 -17.05 -8.11
N ILE A 75 3.98 -16.71 -6.81
CA ILE A 75 5.12 -17.10 -6.00
C ILE A 75 5.07 -18.61 -5.68
N THR A 76 6.16 -19.31 -5.97
CA THR A 76 6.36 -20.73 -5.64
C THR A 76 6.18 -21.00 -4.15
N ALA A 77 5.35 -22.00 -3.82
CA ALA A 77 5.08 -22.39 -2.44
C ALA A 77 6.34 -22.89 -1.71
N GLY A 78 6.39 -22.69 -0.39
CA GLY A 78 7.48 -23.17 0.47
C GLY A 78 8.77 -22.32 0.45
N THR A 79 8.89 -21.37 -0.48
CA THR A 79 10.07 -20.48 -0.59
C THR A 79 10.13 -19.43 0.53
N PRO A 80 11.33 -18.90 0.86
CA PRO A 80 11.46 -17.76 1.77
C PRO A 80 10.65 -16.53 1.31
N LEU A 81 10.67 -16.21 0.01
CA LEU A 81 9.86 -15.13 -0.58
C LEU A 81 8.36 -15.33 -0.28
N LYS A 82 7.82 -16.54 -0.49
CA LYS A 82 6.40 -16.83 -0.19
C LYS A 82 6.06 -16.60 1.27
N ARG A 83 6.95 -16.98 2.19
CA ARG A 83 6.77 -16.76 3.63
C ARG A 83 6.75 -15.27 3.95
N THR A 84 7.74 -14.51 3.49
CA THR A 84 7.80 -13.05 3.69
C THR A 84 6.57 -12.35 3.10
N ALA A 85 6.16 -12.70 1.88
CA ALA A 85 4.98 -12.13 1.23
C ALA A 85 3.68 -12.47 1.97
N THR A 86 3.55 -13.68 2.51
CA THR A 86 2.39 -14.07 3.32
C THR A 86 2.36 -13.33 4.66
N THR A 87 3.50 -13.20 5.34
CA THR A 87 3.59 -12.41 6.58
C THR A 87 3.25 -10.95 6.32
N HIS A 88 3.77 -10.35 5.24
CA HIS A 88 3.41 -9.00 4.82
C HIS A 88 1.89 -8.87 4.62
N ALA A 89 1.26 -9.77 3.86
CA ALA A 89 -0.17 -9.73 3.61
C ALA A 89 -1.01 -9.81 4.91
N LEU A 90 -0.62 -10.66 5.86
CA LEU A 90 -1.28 -10.78 7.17
C LEU A 90 -1.13 -9.51 8.02
N VAL A 91 0.06 -8.91 8.03
CA VAL A 91 0.32 -7.63 8.73
C VAL A 91 -0.52 -6.51 8.11
N MET A 92 -0.58 -6.42 6.79
CA MET A 92 -1.39 -5.42 6.09
C MET A 92 -2.89 -5.64 6.28
N ALA A 93 -3.36 -6.89 6.31
CA ALA A 93 -4.74 -7.20 6.67
C ALA A 93 -5.07 -6.74 8.10
N THR A 94 -4.14 -6.92 9.05
CA THR A 94 -4.29 -6.44 10.42
C THR A 94 -4.38 -4.91 10.48
N ALA A 95 -3.49 -4.20 9.77
CA ALA A 95 -3.56 -2.73 9.66
C ALA A 95 -4.91 -2.28 9.08
N SER A 96 -5.39 -2.96 8.03
CA SER A 96 -6.65 -2.67 7.36
C SER A 96 -7.84 -2.81 8.31
N VAL A 97 -7.86 -3.82 9.18
CA VAL A 97 -8.89 -3.97 10.22
C VAL A 97 -8.91 -2.76 11.15
N PHE A 98 -7.77 -2.29 11.61
CA PHE A 98 -7.70 -1.09 12.47
C PHE A 98 -8.19 0.17 11.76
N PHE A 99 -7.82 0.39 10.50
CA PHE A 99 -8.34 1.53 9.73
C PHE A 99 -9.85 1.43 9.49
N LEU A 100 -10.39 0.24 9.19
CA LEU A 100 -11.82 0.03 9.05
C LEU A 100 -12.56 0.30 10.37
N LEU A 101 -12.02 -0.15 11.51
CA LEU A 101 -12.57 0.17 12.82
C LEU A 101 -12.53 1.69 13.08
N ALA A 102 -11.46 2.38 12.71
CA ALA A 102 -11.37 3.84 12.81
C ALA A 102 -12.45 4.53 11.95
N ILE A 103 -12.71 4.06 10.73
CA ILE A 103 -13.77 4.58 9.85
C ILE A 103 -15.16 4.38 10.49
N ILE A 104 -15.47 3.15 10.89
CA ILE A 104 -16.80 2.75 11.38
C ILE A 104 -17.12 3.44 12.71
N VAL A 105 -16.21 3.35 13.69
CA VAL A 105 -16.38 3.97 15.02
C VAL A 105 -16.24 5.50 14.93
N GLY A 106 -15.44 5.98 13.99
CA GLY A 106 -15.17 7.40 13.77
C GLY A 106 -16.29 8.18 13.11
N HIS A 107 -17.18 7.53 12.34
CA HIS A 107 -18.17 8.21 11.51
C HIS A 107 -19.02 9.23 12.29
N LYS A 108 -19.56 8.87 13.47
CA LYS A 108 -20.36 9.79 14.30
C LYS A 108 -19.56 10.95 14.89
N HIS A 109 -18.25 10.79 15.07
CA HIS A 109 -17.36 11.84 15.57
C HIS A 109 -17.01 12.81 14.45
N TYR A 110 -16.65 12.26 13.29
CA TYR A 110 -16.39 12.99 12.06
C TYR A 110 -17.55 13.92 11.68
N THR A 111 -18.80 13.46 11.75
CA THR A 111 -19.97 14.31 11.43
C THR A 111 -20.19 15.47 12.39
N ARG A 112 -19.55 15.46 13.56
CA ARG A 112 -19.52 16.58 14.52
C ARG A 112 -18.22 17.39 14.42
N GLY A 113 -17.39 17.09 13.42
CA GLY A 113 -16.10 17.72 13.19
C GLY A 113 -15.08 17.40 14.29
N LEU A 114 -15.12 16.19 14.86
CA LEU A 114 -14.19 15.75 15.90
C LEU A 114 -13.53 14.40 15.57
N VAL A 115 -12.29 14.21 16.02
CA VAL A 115 -11.65 12.89 16.11
C VAL A 115 -11.90 12.33 17.52
N GLY A 116 -12.65 11.24 17.63
CA GLY A 116 -12.87 10.56 18.91
C GLY A 116 -11.63 9.80 19.40
N THR A 117 -11.52 9.61 20.71
CA THR A 117 -10.39 8.91 21.35
C THR A 117 -10.15 7.50 20.78
N TRP A 118 -11.19 6.67 20.68
CA TRP A 118 -11.04 5.31 20.16
C TRP A 118 -10.69 5.27 18.66
N PRO A 119 -11.38 6.00 17.77
CA PRO A 119 -10.97 6.11 16.37
C PRO A 119 -9.54 6.63 16.18
N PHE A 120 -9.08 7.56 17.02
CA PHE A 120 -7.70 8.02 17.02
C PHE A 120 -6.72 6.88 17.36
N ILE A 121 -6.96 6.16 18.45
CA ILE A 121 -6.13 5.01 18.86
C ILE A 121 -6.07 3.97 17.74
N PHE A 122 -7.20 3.62 17.12
CA PHE A 122 -7.22 2.69 16.00
C PHE A 122 -6.44 3.21 14.79
N THR A 123 -6.53 4.51 14.48
CA THR A 123 -5.75 5.14 13.41
C THR A 123 -4.25 5.01 13.67
N VAL A 124 -3.80 5.33 14.89
CA VAL A 124 -2.37 5.26 15.27
C VAL A 124 -1.86 3.82 15.26
N ILE A 125 -2.63 2.86 15.80
CA ILE A 125 -2.26 1.44 15.76
C ILE A 125 -2.20 0.96 14.32
N GLY A 126 -3.23 1.25 13.50
CA GLY A 126 -3.26 0.90 12.08
C GLY A 126 -2.04 1.44 11.33
N PHE A 127 -1.67 2.69 11.59
CA PHE A 127 -0.48 3.32 11.00
C PHE A 127 0.83 2.65 11.44
N GLY A 128 0.96 2.31 12.72
CA GLY A 128 2.12 1.56 13.23
C GLY A 128 2.26 0.17 12.59
N VAL A 129 1.17 -0.60 12.52
CA VAL A 129 1.15 -1.92 11.89
C VAL A 129 1.43 -1.82 10.39
N MET A 130 0.85 -0.83 9.70
CA MET A 130 1.13 -0.54 8.29
C MET A 130 2.62 -0.24 8.05
N THR A 131 3.27 0.50 8.95
CA THR A 131 4.70 0.82 8.85
C THR A 131 5.56 -0.45 8.90
N ILE A 132 5.22 -1.40 9.79
CA ILE A 132 5.86 -2.72 9.84
C ILE A 132 5.59 -3.49 8.53
N GLY A 133 4.36 -3.44 8.02
CA GLY A 133 4.00 -4.03 6.74
C GLY A 133 4.83 -3.47 5.58
N GLY A 134 5.04 -2.15 5.55
CA GLY A 134 5.89 -1.47 4.58
C GLY A 134 7.34 -1.96 4.62
N TRP A 135 7.91 -2.17 5.81
CA TRP A 135 9.24 -2.77 5.96
C TRP A 135 9.32 -4.18 5.35
N LEU A 136 8.31 -5.02 5.61
CA LEU A 136 8.21 -6.35 4.99
C LEU A 136 8.03 -6.27 3.47
N GLY A 137 7.28 -5.30 2.98
CA GLY A 137 7.14 -5.01 1.54
C GLY A 137 8.49 -4.64 0.90
N GLY A 138 9.28 -3.83 1.61
CA GLY A 138 10.66 -3.53 1.22
C GLY A 138 11.52 -4.78 1.12
N ALA A 139 11.39 -5.74 2.03
CA ALA A 139 12.10 -7.01 1.92
C ALA A 139 11.65 -7.85 0.70
N ILE A 140 10.35 -7.85 0.36
CA ILE A 140 9.84 -8.54 -0.84
C ILE A 140 10.50 -8.00 -2.11
N VAL A 141 10.56 -6.67 -2.25
CA VAL A 141 11.06 -6.02 -3.46
C VAL A 141 12.58 -5.94 -3.48
N PHE A 142 13.20 -5.37 -2.42
CA PHE A 142 14.62 -5.01 -2.43
C PHE A 142 15.55 -6.11 -1.91
N VAL A 143 15.04 -7.09 -1.16
CA VAL A 143 15.85 -8.23 -0.69
C VAL A 143 15.60 -9.46 -1.55
N HIS A 144 14.34 -9.80 -1.81
CA HIS A 144 13.98 -10.97 -2.62
C HIS A 144 13.85 -10.67 -4.12
N GLY A 145 13.94 -9.41 -4.55
CA GLY A 145 13.93 -9.04 -5.97
C GLY A 145 12.61 -9.27 -6.69
N MET A 146 11.48 -9.39 -5.95
CA MET A 146 10.20 -9.71 -6.58
C MET A 146 9.79 -8.59 -7.54
N ARG A 147 9.69 -8.94 -8.84
CA ARG A 147 9.31 -8.04 -9.94
C ARG A 147 10.30 -6.88 -10.18
N VAL A 148 11.56 -7.06 -9.82
CA VAL A 148 12.65 -6.12 -10.10
C VAL A 148 13.48 -6.63 -11.27
N LEU A 149 13.75 -5.75 -12.24
CA LEU A 149 14.68 -6.05 -13.34
C LEU A 149 16.08 -5.54 -12.96
N SER A 150 17.10 -6.40 -12.99
CA SER A 150 18.48 -6.02 -12.66
C SER A 150 19.24 -5.39 -13.85
N LEU A 151 18.56 -4.58 -14.66
CA LEU A 151 19.10 -3.93 -15.86
C LEU A 151 19.75 -2.58 -15.53
N VAL A 152 20.86 -2.60 -14.80
CA VAL A 152 21.48 -1.39 -14.21
C VAL A 152 22.05 -0.39 -15.22
N ASP A 153 22.44 -0.86 -16.41
CA ASP A 153 23.01 -0.03 -17.48
C ASP A 153 21.98 0.34 -18.57
N GLU A 154 20.70 0.05 -18.34
CA GLU A 154 19.63 0.33 -19.31
C GLU A 154 19.51 1.85 -19.55
N PRO A 155 19.55 2.33 -20.80
CA PRO A 155 19.41 3.75 -21.08
C PRO A 155 18.09 4.31 -20.53
N ALA A 156 18.13 5.48 -19.88
CA ALA A 156 16.97 6.05 -19.19
C ALA A 156 15.71 6.18 -20.07
N LEU A 157 15.87 6.54 -21.35
CA LEU A 157 14.76 6.62 -22.31
C LEU A 157 14.13 5.24 -22.58
N LYS A 158 14.92 4.17 -22.56
CA LYS A 158 14.44 2.80 -22.77
C LYS A 158 13.77 2.28 -21.50
N ALA A 159 14.40 2.45 -20.33
CA ALA A 159 13.85 2.02 -19.04
C ALA A 159 12.51 2.71 -18.67
N ALA A 160 12.29 3.94 -19.12
CA ALA A 160 11.05 4.69 -18.87
C ALA A 160 10.00 4.54 -19.98
N ALA A 161 10.32 3.86 -21.09
CA ALA A 161 9.38 3.71 -22.19
C ALA A 161 8.22 2.78 -21.79
N PRO A 162 6.96 3.11 -22.10
CA PRO A 162 5.81 2.21 -21.90
C PRO A 162 5.75 1.14 -23.00
N VAL A 163 6.91 0.62 -23.40
CA VAL A 163 7.08 -0.34 -24.49
C VAL A 163 7.95 -1.47 -23.97
N VAL A 164 7.38 -2.67 -23.95
CA VAL A 164 8.10 -3.86 -23.49
C VAL A 164 9.17 -4.26 -24.49
N THR A 165 10.38 -4.47 -23.99
CA THR A 165 11.54 -4.91 -24.78
C THR A 165 11.90 -6.37 -24.50
N PRO A 166 12.55 -7.08 -25.44
CA PRO A 166 12.93 -8.47 -25.23
C PRO A 166 13.85 -8.66 -24.02
N GLU A 167 14.73 -7.70 -23.73
CA GLU A 167 15.63 -7.74 -22.58
C GLU A 167 14.84 -7.69 -21.26
N GLU A 168 13.80 -6.87 -21.18
CA GLU A 168 12.93 -6.77 -20.00
C GLU A 168 12.10 -8.04 -19.77
N GLU A 169 11.56 -8.65 -20.82
CA GLU A 169 10.83 -9.92 -20.69
C GLU A 169 11.74 -11.06 -20.23
N GLN A 170 13.00 -11.07 -20.68
CA GLN A 170 13.99 -12.05 -20.24
C GLN A 170 14.39 -11.81 -18.78
N ALA A 171 14.62 -10.55 -18.39
CA ALA A 171 15.00 -10.19 -17.04
C ALA A 171 13.88 -10.44 -16.01
N GLU A 172 12.60 -10.36 -16.40
CA GLU A 172 11.47 -10.65 -15.50
C GLU A 172 11.36 -12.14 -15.16
N GLY A 173 11.83 -13.02 -16.05
CA GLY A 173 11.80 -14.48 -15.88
C GLY A 173 13.07 -15.10 -15.31
N ALA A 174 14.11 -14.29 -15.08
CA ALA A 174 15.42 -14.69 -14.54
C ALA A 174 15.43 -14.67 -13.01
#